data_AF-A0A8C9QGN0-F1
#
_entry.id   AF-A0A8C9QGN0-F1
#
_cell.length_a   1.000
_cell.length_b   1.000
_cell.length_c   1.000
_cell.angle_alpha   90.00
_cell.angle_beta   90.00
_cell.angle_gamma   90.00
#
_symmetry.space_group_name_H-M   'P 1'
#
loop_
_entity.id
_entity.type
_entity.pdbx_description
1 polymer ?
#
loop_
_entity_poly.entity_id
_entity_poly.type
_entity_poly.pdbx_seq_one_letter_code
_entity_poly.pdbx_strand_id
1 'polypeptide(L)'
;GKGLEVGGLGILEITAVEVGVVAIKGLFSGRYLAMNKRGRLYASPFFADECKFKEILLPNNYNAYESQEHPGMFIALSKNGRAKKGNRVSPTMKVTHFLPRL
;
A
#
# COMPACT_ATOMS: atom_id res chain seq x y z
N GLY A 1 -7.25 2.28 12.72
CA GLY A 1 -6.35 1.62 11.75
C GLY A 1 -5.13 2.49 11.55
N LYS A 2 -4.33 2.20 10.52
CA LYS A 2 -3.02 2.83 10.36
C LYS A 2 -3.14 4.06 9.47
N GLY A 3 -2.64 5.22 9.87
CA GLY A 3 -2.38 6.25 8.86
C GLY A 3 -1.41 5.70 7.81
N LEU A 4 -1.37 6.27 6.61
CA LEU A 4 -0.23 6.07 5.69
C LEU A 4 1.06 6.74 6.20
N GLU A 5 1.21 6.87 7.52
CA GLU A 5 2.41 7.27 8.24
C GLU A 5 2.99 5.99 8.86
N VAL A 6 4.02 5.44 8.24
CA VAL A 6 4.73 4.29 8.82
C VAL A 6 5.75 4.84 9.80
N GLY A 7 5.38 4.80 11.10
CA GLY A 7 6.21 5.06 12.29
C GLY A 7 7.54 5.79 12.09
N GLY A 8 7.62 7.03 12.59
CA GLY A 8 8.86 7.73 12.91
C GLY A 8 9.64 8.37 11.75
N LEU A 9 9.47 7.92 10.49
CA LEU A 9 10.28 8.40 9.36
C LEU A 9 9.53 8.50 8.00
N GLY A 10 8.27 8.07 7.88
CA GLY A 10 7.66 7.77 6.58
C GLY A 10 6.47 8.62 6.19
N ILE A 11 6.71 9.86 5.72
CA ILE A 11 5.72 10.59 4.92
C ILE A 11 5.64 9.91 3.55
N LEU A 12 4.45 9.41 3.22
CA LEU A 12 4.16 8.79 1.93
C LEU A 12 3.26 9.73 1.12
N GLU A 13 3.66 10.00 -0.11
CA GLU A 13 2.84 10.66 -1.11
C GLU A 13 2.02 9.61 -1.86
N ILE A 14 0.71 9.85 -1.99
CA ILE A 14 -0.19 9.03 -2.81
C ILE A 14 -0.56 9.86 -4.04
N THR A 15 -0.30 9.32 -5.23
CA THR A 15 -0.61 9.98 -6.50
C THR A 15 -1.54 9.10 -7.32
N ALA A 16 -2.67 9.64 -7.76
CA ALA A 16 -3.54 8.94 -8.71
C ALA A 16 -2.81 8.81 -10.06
N VAL A 17 -2.75 7.58 -10.59
CA VAL A 17 -2.14 7.29 -11.89
C VAL A 17 -3.20 6.87 -12.92
N GLU A 18 -4.29 6.29 -12.46
CA GLU A 18 -5.48 5.94 -13.24
C GLU A 18 -6.72 6.11 -12.32
N VAL A 19 -7.92 6.03 -12.87
CA VAL A 19 -9.16 6.11 -12.06
C VAL A 19 -9.19 4.96 -11.05
N GLY A 20 -9.17 5.31 -9.75
CA GLY A 20 -9.15 4.34 -8.65
C GLY A 20 -7.82 3.62 -8.46
N VAL A 21 -6.74 4.03 -9.14
CA VAL A 21 -5.41 3.44 -9.03
C VAL A 21 -4.40 4.48 -8.60
N VAL A 22 -3.58 4.14 -7.62
CA VAL A 22 -2.58 5.01 -7.04
C VAL A 22 -1.18 4.43 -7.12
N ALA A 23 -0.20 5.32 -7.19
CA ALA A 23 1.18 5.06 -6.83
C ALA A 23 1.42 5.61 -5.43
N ILE A 24 2.25 4.92 -4.63
CA ILE A 24 2.63 5.36 -3.28
C ILE A 24 4.14 5.57 -3.27
N LYS A 25 4.61 6.76 -2.91
CA LYS A 25 6.03 7.13 -2.94
C LYS A 25 6.49 7.63 -1.56
N GLY A 26 7.65 7.16 -1.11
CA GLY A 26 8.28 7.72 0.08
C GLY A 26 8.89 9.08 -0.23
N LEU A 27 8.43 10.14 0.43
CA LEU A 27 8.88 11.51 0.14
C LEU A 27 10.40 11.65 0.34
N PHE A 28 10.91 11.12 1.45
CA PHE A 28 12.33 11.20 1.80
C PHE A 28 13.22 10.26 0.99
N SER A 29 12.73 9.07 0.66
CA SER A 29 13.53 8.08 -0.08
C SER A 29 13.46 8.28 -1.59
N GLY A 30 12.46 9.02 -2.09
CA GLY A 30 12.16 9.16 -3.51
C GLY A 30 11.72 7.85 -4.17
N ARG A 31 11.48 6.77 -3.41
CA ARG A 31 11.19 5.43 -3.93
C ARG A 31 9.71 5.11 -3.90
N TYR A 32 9.24 4.39 -4.92
CA TYR A 32 7.89 3.87 -5.00
C TYR A 32 7.74 2.60 -4.18
N LEU A 33 6.63 2.48 -3.46
CA LEU A 33 6.22 1.20 -2.92
C LEU A 33 5.81 0.29 -4.08
N ALA A 34 6.31 -0.94 -4.07
CA ALA A 34 6.01 -1.94 -5.09
C ALA A 34 5.77 -3.31 -4.46
N MET A 35 5.05 -4.17 -5.17
CA MET A 35 4.77 -5.55 -4.74
C MET A 35 5.08 -6.53 -5.85
N ASN A 36 5.94 -7.50 -5.54
CA ASN A 36 6.25 -8.57 -6.50
C ASN A 36 5.27 -9.74 -6.45
N LYS A 37 5.38 -10.64 -7.43
CA LYS A 37 4.54 -11.86 -7.57
C LYS A 37 4.52 -12.82 -6.38
N ARG A 38 5.44 -12.66 -5.41
CA ARG A 38 5.48 -13.45 -4.16
C ARG A 38 4.75 -12.74 -3.01
N GLY A 39 4.08 -11.63 -3.31
CA GLY A 39 3.41 -10.74 -2.36
C GLY A 39 4.38 -9.93 -1.50
N ARG A 40 5.64 -9.79 -1.89
CA ARG A 40 6.64 -9.11 -1.06
C ARG A 40 6.68 -7.62 -1.40
N LEU A 41 6.40 -6.77 -0.41
CA LEU A 41 6.55 -5.32 -0.54
C LEU A 41 8.02 -4.91 -0.54
N TYR A 42 8.39 -3.97 -1.40
CA TYR A 42 9.73 -3.41 -1.50
C TYR A 42 9.69 -1.96 -2.00
N ALA A 43 10.83 -1.26 -1.89
CA ALA A 43 10.97 0.13 -2.33
C ALA A 43 11.71 0.19 -3.67
N SER A 44 10.97 0.44 -4.75
CA SER A 44 11.49 0.55 -6.11
C SER A 44 12.04 1.94 -6.41
N PRO A 45 13.23 2.08 -7.00
CA PRO A 45 13.72 3.37 -7.50
C PRO A 45 13.00 3.84 -8.79
N PHE A 46 12.29 2.93 -9.47
CA PHE A 46 11.59 3.23 -10.72
C PHE A 46 10.10 2.93 -10.60
N PHE A 47 9.28 3.74 -11.27
CA PHE A 47 7.86 3.47 -11.42
C PHE A 47 7.65 2.36 -12.46
N ALA A 48 6.85 1.35 -12.12
CA ALA A 48 6.54 0.19 -12.95
C ALA A 48 5.17 -0.39 -12.54
N ASP A 49 4.66 -1.39 -13.25
CA ASP A 49 3.34 -1.97 -12.97
C ASP A 49 3.20 -2.54 -11.55
N GLU A 50 4.28 -3.10 -10.99
CA GLU A 50 4.32 -3.55 -9.58
C GLU A 50 4.12 -2.40 -8.56
N CYS A 51 4.18 -1.12 -8.98
CA CYS A 51 3.96 0.06 -8.15
C CYS A 51 2.52 0.57 -8.16
N LYS A 52 1.63 -0.04 -8.95
CA LYS A 52 0.23 0.39 -9.09
C LYS A 52 -0.68 -0.38 -8.16
N PHE A 53 -1.49 0.34 -7.39
CA PHE A 53 -2.43 -0.24 -6.45
C PHE A 53 -3.83 0.32 -6.64
N LYS A 54 -4.83 -0.56 -6.71
CA LYS A 54 -6.24 -0.18 -6.68
C LYS A 54 -6.60 0.28 -5.28
N GLU A 55 -7.10 1.50 -5.15
CA GLU A 55 -7.63 2.03 -3.90
C GLU A 55 -9.08 1.58 -3.73
N ILE A 56 -9.36 0.93 -2.60
CA ILE A 56 -10.69 0.37 -2.29
C ILE A 56 -11.18 0.97 -0.97
N LEU A 57 -12.28 1.71 -1.04
CA LEU A 57 -12.99 2.17 0.16
C LEU A 57 -13.75 1.00 0.78
N LEU A 58 -13.41 0.68 2.02
CA LEU A 58 -14.03 -0.39 2.79
C LEU A 58 -15.28 0.11 3.54
N PRO A 59 -16.22 -0.79 3.91
CA PRO A 59 -17.45 -0.42 4.63
C PRO A 59 -17.25 0.28 5.98
N ASN A 60 -16.04 0.18 6.56
CA ASN A 60 -15.69 0.83 7.81
C ASN A 60 -14.98 2.18 7.61
N ASN A 61 -15.02 2.75 6.40
CA ASN A 61 -14.38 4.02 6.01
C ASN A 61 -12.84 4.00 6.06
N TYR A 62 -12.23 2.83 5.90
CA TYR A 62 -10.79 2.68 5.68
C TYR A 62 -10.51 2.37 4.21
N ASN A 63 -9.31 2.69 3.74
CA ASN A 63 -8.86 2.24 2.44
C ASN A 63 -8.07 0.94 2.56
N ALA A 64 -8.25 0.05 1.60
CA ALA A 64 -7.35 -1.03 1.28
C ALA A 64 -6.71 -0.77 -0.09
N TYR A 65 -5.50 -1.30 -0.28
CA TYR A 65 -4.76 -1.14 -1.52
C TYR A 65 -4.41 -2.52 -2.06
N GLU A 66 -5.02 -2.88 -3.18
CA GLU A 66 -4.80 -4.14 -3.88
C GLU A 66 -3.78 -3.95 -5.01
N SER A 67 -2.83 -4.87 -5.19
CA SER A 67 -1.93 -4.80 -6.35
C SER A 67 -2.72 -4.91 -7.65
N GLN A 68 -2.52 -3.96 -8.58
CA GLN A 68 -3.14 -4.03 -9.89
C GLN A 68 -2.56 -5.18 -10.73
N GLU A 69 -1.25 -5.37 -10.67
CA GLU A 69 -0.50 -6.43 -11.37
C GLU A 69 -0.71 -7.82 -10.74
N HIS A 70 -1.00 -7.89 -9.44
CA HIS A 70 -1.22 -9.13 -8.71
C HIS A 70 -2.56 -9.11 -7.93
N PRO A 71 -3.71 -9.23 -8.62
CA PRO A 71 -5.02 -9.22 -7.99
C PRO A 71 -5.14 -10.25 -6.85
N GLY A 72 -5.86 -9.90 -5.80
CA GLY A 72 -5.99 -10.66 -4.56
C GLY A 72 -4.85 -10.44 -3.55
N MET A 73 -3.81 -9.66 -3.89
CA MET A 73 -2.73 -9.33 -2.95
C MET A 73 -2.84 -7.88 -2.46
N PHE A 74 -2.74 -7.69 -1.14
CA PHE A 74 -2.98 -6.39 -0.51
C PHE A 74 -1.74 -5.85 0.21
N ILE A 75 -1.60 -4.52 0.20
CA ILE A 75 -0.65 -3.85 1.09
C ILE A 75 -1.08 -4.15 2.54
N ALA A 76 -0.13 -4.60 3.36
CA ALA A 76 -0.39 -4.86 4.77
C ALA A 76 0.83 -4.57 5.64
N LEU A 77 0.59 -3.94 6.78
CA LEU A 77 1.61 -3.64 7.77
C LEU A 77 1.17 -4.16 9.15
N SER A 78 2.03 -4.87 9.88
CA SER A 78 1.80 -5.24 11.29
C SER A 78 1.88 -4.05 12.23
N LYS A 79 1.32 -4.12 13.45
CA LYS A 79 1.25 -2.99 14.41
C LYS A 79 2.57 -2.21 14.58
N ASN A 80 3.72 -2.89 14.53
CA ASN A 80 5.07 -2.31 14.61
C ASN A 80 5.65 -1.81 13.26
N GLY A 81 4.82 -1.59 12.24
CA GLY A 81 5.24 -1.04 10.94
C GLY A 81 5.86 -2.04 9.96
N ARG A 82 6.03 -3.33 10.31
CA ARG A 82 6.63 -4.31 9.38
C ARG A 82 5.66 -4.74 8.28
N ALA A 83 6.15 -4.82 7.05
CA ALA A 83 5.39 -5.34 5.92
C ALA A 83 5.02 -6.82 6.10
N LYS A 84 3.80 -7.17 5.73
CA LYS A 84 3.33 -8.56 5.58
C LYS A 84 3.30 -8.93 4.10
N LYS A 85 3.33 -10.25 3.82
CA LYS A 85 3.18 -10.74 2.45
C LYS A 85 1.73 -10.54 1.99
N GLY A 86 1.56 -9.91 0.83
CA GLY A 86 0.25 -9.58 0.25
C GLY A 86 -0.62 -10.81 -0.04
N ASN A 87 0.00 -11.93 -0.40
CA ASN A 87 -0.70 -13.21 -0.61
C ASN A 87 -1.08 -13.96 0.69
N ARG A 88 -0.88 -13.35 1.86
CA ARG A 88 -1.24 -13.92 3.17
C ARG A 88 -2.21 -13.03 3.94
N VAL A 89 -2.81 -12.06 3.27
CA VAL A 89 -3.73 -11.09 3.87
C VAL A 89 -4.95 -10.91 2.99
N SER A 90 -6.02 -10.41 3.59
CA SER A 90 -7.29 -10.11 2.91
C SER A 90 -7.82 -8.73 3.33
N PRO A 91 -8.77 -8.14 2.59
CA PRO A 91 -9.33 -6.83 2.93
C PRO A 91 -10.17 -6.83 4.21
N THR A 92 -10.55 -7.99 4.75
CA THR A 92 -11.25 -8.09 6.05
C THR A 92 -10.30 -7.98 7.24
N MET A 93 -8.99 -8.15 7.04
CA MET A 93 -8.00 -8.11 8.11
C MET A 93 -7.57 -6.67 8.43
N LYS A 94 -7.68 -6.24 9.69
CA LYS A 94 -7.28 -4.87 10.13
C LYS A 94 -5.84 -4.42 9.76
N VAL A 95 -4.95 -5.34 9.40
CA VAL A 95 -3.58 -5.03 8.96
C VAL A 95 -3.50 -4.47 7.53
N THR A 96 -4.58 -4.58 6.74
CA THR A 96 -4.75 -3.97 5.41
C THR A 96 -5.53 -2.66 5.45
N HIS A 97 -6.00 -2.24 6.64
CA HIS A 97 -6.86 -1.05 6.79
C HIS A 97 -6.03 0.20 7.05
N PHE A 98 -6.00 1.09 6.06
CA PHE A 98 -5.31 2.36 6.11
C PHE A 98 -6.30 3.52 6.23
N LEU A 99 -6.00 4.48 7.09
CA LEU A 99 -6.70 5.75 7.18
C LEU A 99 -6.08 6.70 6.15
N PRO A 100 -6.91 7.37 5.33
CA PRO A 100 -6.52 8.63 4.74
C PRO A 100 -6.15 9.58 5.88
N ARG A 101 -4.94 10.12 5.86
CA ARG A 101 -4.56 11.25 6.72
C ARG A 101 -4.18 12.39 5.78
N LEU A 102 -4.72 13.57 6.08
CA LEU A 102 -4.36 14.84 5.46
C LEU A 102 -3.03 15.35 6.03
#